data_AF-A0A925YEV5-F1
#
_entry.id   AF-A0A925YEV5-F1
#
_cell.length_a   1.000
_cell.length_b   1.000
_cell.length_c   1.000
_cell.angle_alpha   90.00
_cell.angle_beta   90.00
_cell.angle_gamma   90.00
#
_symmetry.space_group_name_H-M   'P 1'
#
loop_
_entity.id
_entity.type
_entity.pdbx_description
1 polymer ?
#
loop_
_entity_poly.entity_id
_entity_poly.type
_entity_poly.pdbx_seq_one_letter_code
_entity_poly.pdbx_strand_id
1 'polypeptide(L)'
;MNTSLDLSQLDVNERGALVALTKAVILSDQKVSDDEQEAVAQISSALGEDSYRSLLDIMDRQMPDEESLKSFLLTITRQHARELIYGVVLEAATAGGVGGDEPELLSWLEKNWNLKITVADSPQELPG
;
A
#
# COMPACT_ATOMS: atom_id res chain seq x y z
N MET A 1 12.87 13.39 -6.10
CA MET A 1 12.08 13.42 -4.87
C MET A 1 11.98 11.97 -4.43
N ASN A 2 12.70 11.56 -3.39
CA ASN A 2 12.58 10.20 -2.85
C ASN A 2 11.83 10.32 -1.53
N THR A 3 10.51 10.20 -1.56
CA THR A 3 9.72 9.75 -0.41
C THR A 3 10.11 8.31 -0.13
N SER A 4 11.34 8.08 0.32
CA SER A 4 11.84 6.78 0.79
C SER A 4 11.25 6.54 2.17
N LEU A 5 9.94 6.40 2.18
CA LEU A 5 9.13 5.85 3.24
C LEU A 5 9.62 4.41 3.45
N ASP A 6 10.39 4.20 4.52
CA ASP A 6 11.17 2.98 4.73
C ASP A 6 10.25 1.80 5.05
N LEU A 7 9.91 1.01 4.02
CA LEU A 7 9.09 -0.20 4.13
C LEU A 7 9.71 -1.25 5.08
N SER A 8 11.00 -1.13 5.41
CA SER A 8 11.66 -2.01 6.37
C SER A 8 11.12 -1.85 7.79
N GLN A 9 10.52 -0.70 8.12
CA GLN A 9 9.89 -0.44 9.43
C GLN A 9 8.55 -1.14 9.64
N LEU A 10 7.99 -1.75 8.60
CA LEU A 10 6.76 -2.52 8.68
C LEU A 10 7.00 -3.90 9.33
N ASP A 11 6.13 -4.30 10.24
CA ASP A 11 6.04 -5.67 10.76
C ASP A 11 5.52 -6.65 9.70
N VAL A 12 5.65 -7.96 9.92
CA VAL A 12 5.14 -9.01 9.05
C VAL A 12 3.65 -8.83 8.68
N ASN A 13 2.80 -8.41 9.62
CA ASN A 13 1.38 -8.18 9.34
C ASN A 13 1.17 -6.93 8.48
N GLU A 14 1.96 -5.88 8.72
CA GLU A 14 1.88 -4.62 8.00
C GLU A 14 2.42 -4.77 6.57
N ARG A 15 3.47 -5.57 6.38
CA ARG A 15 3.97 -5.99 5.06
C ARG A 15 2.95 -6.86 4.34
N GLY A 16 2.32 -7.79 5.05
CA GLY A 16 1.22 -8.60 4.51
C GLY A 16 0.05 -7.72 4.03
N ALA A 17 -0.31 -6.70 4.82
CA ALA A 17 -1.35 -5.73 4.46
C ALA A 17 -0.99 -4.95 3.20
N LEU A 18 0.25 -4.48 3.07
CA LEU A 18 0.73 -3.82 1.86
C LEU A 18 0.62 -4.73 0.63
N VAL A 19 1.11 -5.96 0.72
CA VAL A 19 1.10 -6.92 -0.38
C VAL A 19 -0.33 -7.28 -0.80
N ALA A 20 -1.19 -7.59 0.18
CA ALA A 20 -2.58 -7.95 -0.07
C ALA A 20 -3.37 -6.78 -0.69
N LEU A 21 -3.15 -5.56 -0.20
CA LEU A 21 -3.81 -4.37 -0.72
C LEU A 21 -3.32 -4.03 -2.13
N THR A 22 -2.01 -4.12 -2.39
CA THR A 22 -1.42 -3.94 -3.73
C THR A 22 -2.08 -4.88 -4.74
N LYS A 23 -2.23 -6.17 -4.39
CA LYS A 23 -2.92 -7.15 -5.24
C LYS A 23 -4.39 -6.75 -5.48
N ALA A 24 -5.12 -6.42 -4.42
CA ALA A 24 -6.54 -6.11 -4.50
C ALA A 24 -6.85 -4.83 -5.30
N VAL A 25 -5.93 -3.87 -5.31
CA VAL A 25 -6.10 -2.60 -6.02
C VAL A 25 -5.57 -2.66 -7.45
N ILE A 26 -4.36 -3.20 -7.63
CA ILE A 26 -3.63 -3.12 -8.91
C ILE A 26 -3.83 -4.38 -9.75
N LEU A 27 -3.82 -5.55 -9.12
CA LEU A 27 -3.88 -6.84 -9.82
C LEU A 27 -5.32 -7.37 -9.98
N SER A 28 -6.33 -6.57 -9.62
CA SER A 28 -7.75 -6.98 -9.60
C SER A 28 -8.42 -6.88 -10.96
N ASP A 29 -8.20 -5.80 -11.71
CA ASP A 29 -8.58 -5.75 -13.12
C ASP A 29 -7.48 -6.48 -13.92
N GLN A 30 -7.84 -7.45 -14.76
CA GLN A 30 -6.89 -8.36 -15.45
C GLN A 30 -6.00 -7.65 -16.50
N LYS A 31 -5.81 -6.33 -16.37
CA LYS A 31 -5.13 -5.42 -17.28
C LYS A 31 -4.19 -4.50 -16.50
N VAL A 32 -3.15 -5.09 -15.91
CA VAL A 32 -2.07 -4.33 -15.28
C VAL A 32 -1.24 -3.65 -16.38
N SER A 33 -1.17 -2.33 -16.35
CA SER A 33 -0.32 -1.51 -17.21
C SER A 33 1.17 -1.68 -16.90
N ASP A 34 2.05 -1.21 -17.80
CA ASP A 34 3.50 -1.24 -17.59
C ASP A 34 3.88 -0.43 -16.34
N ASP A 35 3.31 0.77 -16.17
CA ASP A 35 3.55 1.63 -15.00
C ASP A 35 3.13 0.96 -13.68
N GLU A 36 2.01 0.24 -13.67
CA GLU A 36 1.57 -0.53 -12.50
C GLU A 36 2.50 -1.73 -12.21
N GLN A 37 3.02 -2.39 -13.25
CA GLN A 37 4.02 -3.45 -13.09
C GLN A 37 5.33 -2.91 -12.52
N GLU A 38 5.77 -1.73 -12.98
CA GLU A 38 6.95 -1.04 -12.43
C GLU A 38 6.74 -0.68 -10.96
N ALA A 39 5.56 -0.18 -10.60
CA ALA A 39 5.24 0.13 -9.21
C ALA A 39 5.24 -1.13 -8.32
N VAL A 40 4.64 -2.23 -8.78
CA VAL A 40 4.71 -3.53 -8.07
C VAL A 40 6.16 -4.02 -7.94
N ALA A 41 6.97 -3.88 -8.98
CA ALA A 41 8.38 -4.25 -8.95
C ALA A 41 9.15 -3.43 -7.89
N GLN A 42 8.89 -2.12 -7.79
CA GLN A 42 9.49 -1.27 -6.75
C GLN A 42 9.11 -1.71 -5.34
N ILE A 43 7.83 -2.00 -5.09
CA ILE A 43 7.34 -2.50 -3.80
C ILE A 43 8.02 -3.85 -3.46
N SER A 44 8.08 -4.76 -4.44
CA SER A 44 8.70 -6.07 -4.26
C SER A 44 10.20 -5.96 -3.95
N SER A 45 10.91 -5.05 -4.62
CA SER A 45 12.33 -4.79 -4.40
C SER A 45 12.58 -4.23 -2.99
N ALA A 46 11.75 -3.29 -2.55
CA ALA A 46 11.86 -2.66 -1.24
C ALA A 46 11.55 -3.61 -0.07
N LEU A 47 10.62 -4.56 -0.24
CA LEU A 47 10.33 -5.60 0.76
C LEU A 47 11.28 -6.81 0.67
N GLY A 48 11.97 -6.97 -0.46
CA GLY A 48 12.66 -8.19 -0.86
C GLY A 48 11.72 -9.12 -1.63
N GLU A 49 12.14 -9.54 -2.83
CA GLU A 49 11.32 -10.29 -3.79
C GLU A 49 10.79 -11.62 -3.21
N ASP A 50 11.63 -12.38 -2.50
CA ASP A 50 11.23 -13.63 -1.83
C ASP A 50 10.20 -13.39 -0.72
N SER A 51 10.38 -12.32 0.07
CA SER A 51 9.45 -11.94 1.14
C SER A 51 8.11 -11.51 0.55
N TYR A 52 8.14 -10.70 -0.51
CA TYR A 52 6.94 -10.26 -1.22
C TYR A 52 6.16 -11.45 -1.76
N ARG A 53 6.83 -12.36 -2.49
CA ARG A 53 6.18 -13.57 -3.05
C ARG A 53 5.62 -14.48 -1.97
N SER A 54 6.37 -14.70 -0.89
CA SER A 54 5.93 -15.55 0.22
C SER A 54 4.70 -14.96 0.91
N LEU A 55 4.72 -13.65 1.19
CA LEU A 55 3.56 -12.96 1.76
C LEU A 55 2.37 -13.01 0.80
N LEU A 56 2.58 -12.80 -0.49
CA LEU A 56 1.49 -12.84 -1.48
C LEU A 56 0.78 -14.21 -1.47
N ASP A 57 1.53 -15.32 -1.47
CA ASP A 57 0.96 -16.68 -1.40
C ASP A 57 0.23 -16.92 -0.07
N ILE A 58 0.79 -16.48 1.06
CA ILE A 58 0.16 -16.65 2.38
C ILE A 58 -1.14 -15.84 2.45
N MET A 59 -1.10 -14.57 2.04
CA MET A 59 -2.26 -13.67 2.10
C MET A 59 -3.35 -14.15 1.14
N ASP A 60 -3.01 -14.64 -0.06
CA ASP A 60 -3.97 -15.21 -1.02
C ASP A 60 -4.75 -16.40 -0.43
N ARG A 61 -4.03 -17.28 0.29
CA ARG A 61 -4.66 -18.44 0.96
C ARG A 61 -5.49 -18.06 2.18
N GLN A 62 -5.07 -17.04 2.93
CA GLN A 62 -5.74 -16.61 4.16
C GLN A 62 -6.91 -15.65 3.89
N MET A 63 -6.89 -14.92 2.78
CA MET A 63 -7.86 -13.89 2.43
C MET A 63 -8.34 -14.10 0.98
N PRO A 64 -9.20 -15.11 0.75
CA PRO A 64 -9.70 -15.40 -0.59
C PRO A 64 -10.70 -14.36 -1.11
N ASP A 65 -11.23 -13.51 -0.23
CA ASP A 65 -12.28 -12.53 -0.54
C ASP A 65 -12.00 -11.15 0.10
N GLU A 66 -12.69 -10.14 -0.42
CA GLU A 66 -12.53 -8.74 0.02
C GLU A 66 -12.95 -8.54 1.49
N GLU A 67 -13.93 -9.28 2.00
CA GLU A 67 -14.38 -9.17 3.40
C GLU A 67 -13.30 -9.63 4.38
N SER A 68 -12.63 -10.74 4.05
CA SER A 68 -11.48 -11.26 4.80
C SER A 68 -10.31 -10.26 4.78
N LEU A 69 -10.05 -9.65 3.62
CA LEU A 69 -9.05 -8.59 3.48
C LEU A 69 -9.39 -7.36 4.33
N LYS A 70 -10.62 -6.86 4.24
CA LYS A 70 -11.09 -5.72 5.06
C LYS A 70 -10.94 -6.01 6.55
N SER A 71 -11.33 -7.21 6.98
CA SER A 71 -11.20 -7.63 8.38
C SER A 71 -9.74 -7.64 8.85
N PHE A 72 -8.83 -8.15 8.02
CA PHE A 72 -7.39 -8.11 8.31
C PHE A 72 -6.83 -6.69 8.35
N LEU A 73 -7.20 -5.83 7.40
CA LEU A 73 -6.75 -4.43 7.35
C LEU A 73 -7.18 -3.62 8.58
N LEU A 74 -8.31 -3.97 9.21
CA LEU A 74 -8.74 -3.35 10.47
C LEU A 74 -7.87 -3.75 11.68
N THR A 75 -7.14 -4.86 11.60
CA THR A 75 -6.23 -5.29 12.67
C THR A 75 -4.95 -4.46 12.73
N ILE A 76 -4.59 -3.79 11.62
CA ILE A 76 -3.47 -2.87 11.59
C ILE A 76 -3.87 -1.64 12.41
N THR A 77 -3.22 -1.40 13.54
CA THR A 77 -3.58 -0.29 14.47
C THR A 77 -2.57 0.86 14.46
N ARG A 78 -1.33 0.61 14.03
CA ARG A 78 -0.27 1.61 14.02
C ARG A 78 -0.54 2.66 12.94
N GLN A 79 -0.81 3.89 13.37
CA GLN A 79 -1.18 4.99 12.46
C GLN A 79 -0.16 5.21 11.35
N HIS A 80 1.13 5.26 11.71
CA HIS A 80 2.21 5.45 10.75
C HIS A 80 2.25 4.35 9.68
N ALA A 81 2.00 3.09 10.06
CA ALA A 81 1.96 1.98 9.10
C ALA A 81 0.75 2.09 8.17
N ARG A 82 -0.42 2.51 8.69
CA ARG A 82 -1.62 2.75 7.87
C ARG A 82 -1.37 3.82 6.81
N GLU A 83 -0.77 4.95 7.21
CA GLU A 83 -0.41 6.05 6.30
C GLU A 83 0.60 5.60 5.24
N LEU A 84 1.61 4.85 5.67
CA LEU A 84 2.65 4.29 4.81
C LEU A 84 2.06 3.32 3.77
N ILE A 85 1.29 2.34 4.22
CA ILE A 85 0.64 1.35 3.36
C ILE A 85 -0.29 2.04 2.36
N TYR A 86 -1.11 2.98 2.83
CA TYR A 86 -2.05 3.72 1.99
C TYR A 86 -1.33 4.53 0.93
N GLY A 87 -0.33 5.32 1.31
CA GLY A 87 0.42 6.18 0.39
C GLY A 87 1.09 5.38 -0.72
N VAL A 88 1.78 4.29 -0.35
CA VAL A 88 2.48 3.44 -1.33
C VAL A 88 1.52 2.80 -2.32
N VAL A 89 0.37 2.27 -1.86
CA VAL A 89 -0.61 1.68 -2.78
C VAL A 89 -1.30 2.74 -3.64
N LEU A 90 -1.61 3.92 -3.07
CA LEU A 90 -2.21 5.02 -3.83
C LEU A 90 -1.26 5.51 -4.94
N GLU A 91 0.03 5.69 -4.62
CA GLU A 91 1.05 6.06 -5.61
C GLU A 91 1.13 4.99 -6.73
N ALA A 92 1.15 3.71 -6.35
CA ALA A 92 1.21 2.61 -7.31
C ALA A 92 -0.05 2.49 -8.18
N ALA A 93 -1.24 2.69 -7.61
CA ALA A 93 -2.52 2.63 -8.33
C ALA A 93 -2.72 3.83 -9.26
N THR A 94 -2.14 4.98 -8.95
CA THR A 94 -2.25 6.18 -9.78
C THR A 94 -1.17 6.27 -10.86
N ALA A 95 -0.15 5.41 -10.80
CA ALA A 95 0.94 5.35 -11.80
C ALA A 95 0.42 5.03 -13.22
N GLY A 96 -0.59 4.16 -13.35
CA GLY A 96 -1.20 3.79 -14.64
C GLY A 96 -2.10 4.88 -15.28
N GLY A 97 -2.23 6.05 -14.64
CA GLY A 97 -2.99 7.19 -15.15
C GLY A 97 -4.25 7.50 -14.33
N VAL A 98 -4.46 8.80 -14.07
CA VAL A 98 -5.60 9.37 -13.35
C VAL A 98 -6.87 9.28 -14.22
N GLY A 99 -7.44 8.09 -14.37
CA GLY A 99 -8.59 7.87 -15.25
C GLY A 99 -9.66 6.90 -14.73
N GLY A 100 -9.34 6.09 -13.72
CA GLY A 100 -10.30 5.26 -13.02
C GLY A 100 -10.75 5.93 -11.73
N ASP A 101 -12.02 5.78 -11.36
CA ASP A 101 -12.48 6.04 -10.01
C ASP A 101 -11.48 5.49 -8.98
N GLU A 102 -11.21 6.24 -7.90
CA GLU A 102 -10.42 5.72 -6.80
C GLU A 102 -11.03 4.39 -6.36
N PRO A 103 -10.24 3.31 -6.26
CA PRO A 103 -10.76 2.00 -5.91
C PRO A 103 -11.62 2.11 -4.64
N GLU A 104 -12.85 1.58 -4.66
CA GLU A 104 -13.77 1.67 -3.51
C GLU A 104 -13.12 1.18 -2.21
N LEU A 105 -12.18 0.24 -2.32
CA LEU A 105 -11.37 -0.27 -1.21
C LEU A 105 -10.44 0.79 -0.59
N LEU A 106 -9.79 1.64 -1.40
CA LEU A 106 -8.96 2.74 -0.90
C LEU A 106 -9.81 3.81 -0.22
N SER A 107 -10.93 4.22 -0.82
CA SER A 107 -11.86 5.17 -0.20
C SER A 107 -12.46 4.64 1.12
N TRP A 108 -12.68 3.32 1.21
CA TRP A 108 -13.09 2.67 2.45
C TRP A 108 -11.97 2.69 3.50
N LEU A 109 -10.72 2.44 3.10
CA LEU A 109 -9.57 2.47 4.02
C LEU A 109 -9.32 3.85 4.60
N GLU A 110 -9.37 4.90 3.79
CA GLU A 110 -9.20 6.27 4.25
C GLU A 110 -10.13 6.59 5.44
N LYS A 111 -11.42 6.21 5.29
CA LYS A 111 -12.45 6.40 6.32
C LYS A 111 -12.19 5.56 7.57
N ASN A 112 -11.84 4.29 7.41
CA ASN A 112 -11.68 3.36 8.55
C ASN A 112 -10.38 3.54 9.31
N TRP A 113 -9.31 3.94 8.61
CA TRP A 113 -8.01 4.20 9.21
C TRP A 113 -7.88 5.62 9.75
N ASN A 114 -8.88 6.48 9.50
CA ASN A 114 -8.91 7.88 9.93
C ASN A 114 -7.57 8.56 9.63
N LEU A 115 -7.12 8.40 8.37
CA LEU A 115 -5.83 8.88 7.92
C LEU A 115 -5.84 10.42 8.00
N LYS A 116 -5.12 10.95 9.00
CA LYS A 116 -4.73 12.35 8.99
C LYS A 116 -3.44 12.38 8.18
N ILE A 117 -3.52 12.61 6.88
CA ILE A 117 -2.32 12.86 6.08
C ILE A 117 -1.70 14.16 6.59
N THR A 118 -0.90 14.04 7.65
CA THR A 118 0.10 15.03 7.99
C THR A 118 1.19 14.85 6.97
N VAL A 119 1.14 15.62 5.89
CA VAL A 119 2.35 15.98 5.16
C VAL A 119 3.31 16.43 6.25
N ALA A 120 4.32 15.60 6.54
CA ALA A 120 5.34 15.95 7.51
C ALA A 120 5.93 17.27 7.00
N ASP A 121 5.63 18.33 7.73
CA ASP A 121 6.17 19.66 7.54
C ASP A 121 7.69 19.49 7.50
N SER A 122 8.28 19.64 6.31
CA SER A 122 9.71 19.73 6.14
C SER A 122 10.22 20.74 7.16
N PRO A 123 11.23 20.44 8.01
CA PRO A 123 11.80 21.46 8.87
C PRO A 123 12.22 22.63 8.00
N GLN A 124 11.50 23.74 8.14
CA GLN A 124 11.79 24.98 7.43
C GLN A 124 13.21 25.37 7.83
N GLU A 125 14.13 25.32 6.87
CA GLU A 125 15.47 25.85 7.06
C GLU A 125 15.31 27.34 7.40
N LEU A 126 15.59 27.71 8.66
CA LEU A 126 15.64 29.09 9.10
C LEU A 126 16.79 29.79 8.37
N PRO A 127 16.57 30.86 7.59
CA PRO A 127 17.65 31.78 7.29
C PRO A 127 17.94 32.60 8.56
N GLY A 128 19.22 32.61 8.94
CA GLY A 128 19.75 33.33 10.10
C GLY A 128 19.85 34.85 9.95
#